data_AF-Q207S5-F1
#
_entry.id   AF-Q207S5-F1
#
_cell.length_a   1.000
_cell.length_b   1.000
_cell.length_c   1.000
_cell.angle_alpha   90.00
_cell.angle_beta   90.00
_cell.angle_gamma   90.00
#
_symmetry.space_group_name_H-M   'P 1'
#
loop_
_entity.id
_entity.type
_entity.pdbx_description
1 polymer ?
#
loop_
_entity_poly.entity_id
_entity_poly.type
_entity_poly.pdbx_seq_one_letter_code
_entity_poly.pdbx_strand_id
1 'polypeptide(L)'
;SFKTDVSSWFSFSPIISRIISQASSVVPSGGFVYKTWLVYDHPATFISGFQLEFKAARQFVYTHVDNTGSLNAQIIHQISNRVRSKLAFQTQQQKFVNWRGDAEFKGDDFTATVTVGNPDMVVGSGIVIAHYLQSITPSLALGGELV
;
A
#
# COMPACT_ATOMS: atom_id res chain seq x y z
N SER A 1 14.58 -8.28 30.23
CA SER A 1 15.35 -9.08 29.26
C SER A 1 14.40 -9.52 28.16
N PHE A 2 14.44 -8.87 27.00
CA PHE A 2 13.99 -9.42 25.71
C PHE A 2 14.52 -8.46 24.63
N LYS A 3 15.79 -8.66 24.23
CA LYS A 3 16.32 -8.13 22.96
C LYS A 3 15.81 -9.09 21.89
N THR A 4 14.76 -8.73 21.16
CA THR A 4 14.40 -9.46 19.95
C THR A 4 15.17 -8.88 18.79
N ASP A 5 16.08 -9.73 18.31
CA ASP A 5 17.00 -9.54 17.21
C ASP A 5 16.25 -9.16 15.92
N VAL A 6 16.51 -7.95 15.41
CA VAL A 6 15.90 -7.42 14.17
C VAL A 6 16.58 -8.04 12.94
N SER A 7 17.61 -8.87 13.12
CA SER A 7 18.41 -9.46 12.05
C SER A 7 17.74 -10.65 11.33
N SER A 8 16.69 -11.25 11.88
CA SER A 8 16.11 -12.50 11.33
C SER A 8 15.15 -12.32 10.15
N TRP A 9 14.86 -11.09 9.72
CA TRP A 9 13.93 -10.82 8.61
C TRP A 9 14.62 -10.55 7.25
N PHE A 10 15.95 -10.65 7.16
CA PHE A 10 16.73 -10.23 6.00
C PHE A 10 17.30 -11.38 5.14
N SER A 11 16.64 -12.54 5.09
CA SER A 11 17.02 -13.63 4.17
C SER A 11 16.34 -13.50 2.81
N PHE A 12 16.72 -12.48 2.03
CA PHE A 12 16.48 -12.42 0.59
C PHE A 12 17.75 -11.92 -0.12
N SER A 13 18.41 -12.83 -0.84
CA SER A 13 19.54 -12.65 -1.77
C SER A 13 20.74 -11.78 -1.31
N PRO A 14 21.98 -12.32 -1.29
CA PRO A 14 23.17 -11.60 -0.82
C PRO A 14 23.53 -10.34 -1.62
N ILE A 15 22.97 -10.12 -2.82
CA ILE A 15 23.17 -8.91 -3.63
C ILE A 15 22.33 -7.73 -3.10
N ILE A 16 21.20 -7.98 -2.45
CA ILE A 16 20.29 -6.94 -1.93
C ILE A 16 20.76 -6.41 -0.56
N SER A 17 21.70 -7.12 0.09
CA SER A 17 22.19 -6.80 1.44
C SER A 17 22.97 -5.48 1.56
N ARG A 18 23.49 -4.95 0.44
CA ARG A 18 24.39 -3.78 0.45
C ARG A 18 23.70 -2.42 0.32
N ILE A 19 22.37 -2.41 0.21
CA ILE A 19 21.56 -1.20 -0.07
C ILE A 19 20.79 -0.71 1.18
N ILE A 20 20.80 -1.47 2.28
CA ILE A 20 20.07 -1.13 3.50
C ILE A 20 20.93 -0.21 4.38
N SER A 21 20.81 1.11 4.19
CA SER A 21 21.34 2.10 5.14
C SER A 21 20.21 2.93 5.77
N GLN A 22 20.08 2.71 7.09
CA GLN A 22 19.54 3.57 8.14
C GLN A 22 18.02 3.57 8.46
N ALA A 23 17.80 3.41 9.78
CA ALA A 23 16.57 3.57 10.57
C ALA A 23 15.41 2.59 10.28
N SER A 24 15.59 1.32 10.65
CA SER A 24 14.46 0.48 11.05
C SER A 24 14.26 0.57 12.57
N SER A 25 13.43 1.50 13.03
CA SER A 25 12.98 1.53 14.43
C SER A 25 11.59 0.90 14.55
N VAL A 26 11.44 -0.01 15.51
CA VAL A 26 10.15 -0.50 15.96
C VAL A 26 9.94 0.07 17.35
N VAL A 27 9.00 1.00 17.53
CA VAL A 27 8.72 1.59 18.84
C VAL A 27 7.29 1.25 19.25
N PRO A 28 7.12 0.52 20.36
CA PRO A 28 5.83 0.36 20.99
C PRO A 28 5.46 1.66 21.72
N SER A 29 4.36 2.31 21.34
CA SER A 29 3.77 3.39 22.14
C SER A 29 2.25 3.18 22.24
N GLY A 30 1.71 3.16 23.46
CA GLY A 30 0.26 3.17 23.69
C GLY A 30 -0.57 2.05 23.03
N GLY A 31 0.02 0.88 22.74
CA GLY A 31 -0.68 -0.24 22.06
C GLY A 31 -0.53 -0.27 20.53
N PHE A 32 0.31 0.60 19.96
CA PHE A 32 0.64 0.64 18.54
C PHE A 32 2.02 0.05 18.28
N VAL A 33 2.17 -0.61 17.14
CA VAL A 33 3.48 -1.06 16.64
C VAL A 33 3.69 -0.36 15.30
N TYR A 34 4.79 0.38 15.17
CA TYR A 34 5.18 0.93 13.88
C TYR A 34 6.56 0.44 13.46
N LYS A 35 6.79 0.33 12.16
CA LYS A 35 8.07 -0.05 11.55
C LYS A 35 8.31 0.89 10.37
N THR A 36 9.41 1.63 10.40
CA THR A 36 9.84 2.48 9.29
C THR A 36 11.09 1.88 8.65
N TRP A 37 11.35 2.17 7.38
CA TRP A 37 12.62 1.87 6.73
C TRP A 37 12.87 2.86 5.59
N LEU A 38 14.14 3.20 5.42
CA LEU A 38 14.65 4.00 4.31
C LEU A 38 15.75 3.19 3.62
N VAL A 39 15.72 3.18 2.29
CA VAL A 39 16.61 2.40 1.46
C VAL A 39 17.06 3.26 0.29
N TYR A 40 18.37 3.27 0.04
CA TYR A 40 19.00 4.03 -1.05
C TYR A 40 19.35 3.09 -2.20
N ASP A 41 18.58 3.13 -3.28
CA ASP A 41 18.75 2.20 -4.41
C ASP A 41 19.86 2.68 -5.39
N HIS A 42 20.03 3.99 -5.56
CA HIS A 42 21.09 4.59 -6.41
C HIS A 42 21.39 6.06 -5.97
N PRO A 43 22.42 6.78 -6.49
CA PRO A 43 22.94 8.01 -5.88
C PRO A 43 21.99 9.22 -5.84
N ALA A 44 20.72 9.05 -6.23
CA ALA A 44 19.64 10.00 -5.97
C ALA A 44 18.25 9.35 -6.03
N THR A 45 18.16 8.03 -5.76
CA THR A 45 16.88 7.29 -5.69
C THR A 45 16.63 6.86 -4.25
N PHE A 46 15.46 7.24 -3.72
CA PHE A 46 15.06 7.02 -2.33
C PHE A 46 13.83 6.14 -2.27
N ILE A 47 13.90 5.08 -1.48
CA ILE A 47 12.76 4.25 -1.14
C ILE A 47 12.47 4.45 0.34
N SER A 48 11.26 4.85 0.69
CA SER A 48 10.82 4.92 2.08
C SER A 48 9.55 4.11 2.29
N GLY A 49 9.47 3.41 3.42
CA GLY A 49 8.30 2.66 3.80
C GLY A 49 7.99 2.82 5.28
N PHE A 50 6.70 2.82 5.58
CA PHE A 50 6.19 2.91 6.94
C PHE A 50 5.03 1.94 7.09
N GLN A 51 5.08 1.11 8.12
CA GLN A 51 4.02 0.21 8.51
C GLN A 51 3.57 0.58 9.91
N LEU A 52 2.26 0.68 10.09
CA LEU A 52 1.62 0.97 11.37
C LEU A 52 0.57 -0.09 11.63
N GLU A 53 0.63 -0.68 12.81
CA GLU A 53 -0.29 -1.72 13.22
C GLU A 53 -1.01 -1.33 14.51
N PHE A 54 -2.31 -1.55 14.46
CA PHE A 54 -3.27 -1.47 15.54
C PHE A 54 -3.90 -2.85 15.73
N LYS A 55 -4.46 -3.12 16.90
CA LYS A 55 -5.13 -4.40 17.21
C LYS A 55 -6.20 -4.82 16.18
N ALA A 56 -6.81 -3.87 15.47
CA ALA A 56 -7.86 -4.11 14.48
C ALA A 56 -7.58 -3.54 13.08
N ALA A 57 -6.50 -2.78 12.88
CA ALA A 57 -6.21 -2.06 11.65
C ALA A 57 -4.72 -2.08 11.33
N ARG A 58 -4.38 -2.10 10.05
CA ARG A 58 -2.98 -2.06 9.59
C ARG A 58 -2.85 -1.08 8.44
N GLN A 59 -1.81 -0.27 8.48
CA GLN A 59 -1.45 0.64 7.42
C GLN A 59 -0.06 0.31 6.92
N PHE A 60 0.11 0.34 5.61
CA PHE A 60 1.39 0.20 4.94
C PHE A 60 1.52 1.33 3.92
N VAL A 61 2.56 2.12 4.05
CA VAL A 61 2.92 3.19 3.14
C VAL A 61 4.25 2.80 2.51
N TYR A 62 4.34 2.95 1.20
CA TYR A 62 5.55 2.76 0.43
C TYR A 62 5.70 3.93 -0.53
N THR A 63 6.89 4.46 -0.65
CA THR A 63 7.23 5.55 -1.55
C THR A 63 8.57 5.28 -2.20
N HIS A 64 8.66 5.64 -3.47
CA HIS A 64 9.86 5.55 -4.27
C HIS A 64 10.01 6.86 -5.05
N VAL A 65 11.11 7.56 -4.83
CA VAL A 65 11.47 8.79 -5.54
C VAL A 65 12.73 8.54 -6.34
N ASP A 66 12.71 8.85 -7.63
CA ASP A 66 13.90 8.82 -8.46
C ASP A 66 14.61 10.18 -8.57
N ASN A 67 15.79 10.16 -9.17
CA ASN A 67 16.63 11.35 -9.38
C ASN A 67 16.07 12.34 -10.40
N THR A 68 15.00 11.99 -11.12
CA THR A 68 14.32 12.85 -12.08
C THR A 68 13.14 13.60 -11.47
N GLY A 69 12.83 13.34 -10.19
CA GLY A 69 11.68 13.91 -9.50
C GLY A 69 10.37 13.18 -9.79
N SER A 70 10.43 11.94 -10.28
CA SER A 70 9.27 11.06 -10.39
C SER A 70 9.07 10.31 -9.08
N LEU A 71 7.86 10.36 -8.55
CA LEU A 71 7.44 9.73 -7.30
C LEU A 71 6.42 8.64 -7.63
N ASN A 72 6.60 7.46 -7.06
CA ASN A 72 5.55 6.46 -6.92
C ASN A 72 5.27 6.27 -5.42
N ALA A 73 4.06 6.63 -4.98
CA ALA A 73 3.62 6.43 -3.60
C ALA A 73 2.42 5.49 -3.58
N GLN A 74 2.42 4.54 -2.64
CA GLN A 74 1.32 3.63 -2.39
C GLN A 74 1.00 3.60 -0.91
N ILE A 75 -0.26 3.78 -0.57
CA ILE A 75 -0.80 3.73 0.78
C ILE A 75 -1.85 2.64 0.79
N ILE A 76 -1.63 1.60 1.56
CA ILE A 76 -2.59 0.53 1.81
C ILE A 76 -3.06 0.68 3.24
N HIS A 77 -4.35 0.88 3.44
CA HIS A 77 -4.93 0.99 4.77
C HIS A 77 -6.03 -0.07 4.93
N GLN A 78 -5.72 -1.08 5.72
CA GLN A 78 -6.63 -2.10 6.18
C GLN A 78 -7.32 -1.59 7.45
N ILE A 79 -8.50 -1.01 7.27
CA ILE A 79 -9.29 -0.40 8.35
C ILE A 79 -9.84 -1.49 9.27
N SER A 80 -10.20 -2.64 8.70
CA SER A 80 -10.60 -3.84 9.44
C SER A 80 -10.24 -5.09 8.65
N ASN A 81 -10.50 -6.28 9.19
CA ASN A 81 -10.36 -7.54 8.45
C ASN A 81 -11.26 -7.64 7.20
N ARG A 82 -12.28 -6.79 7.11
CA ARG A 82 -13.28 -6.77 6.03
C ARG A 82 -13.13 -5.59 5.08
N VAL A 83 -12.42 -4.53 5.47
CA VAL A 83 -12.34 -3.30 4.68
C VAL A 83 -10.90 -2.92 4.44
N ARG A 84 -10.53 -2.84 3.15
CA ARG A 84 -9.20 -2.48 2.70
C ARG A 84 -9.30 -1.35 1.70
N SER A 85 -8.55 -0.28 1.93
CA SER A 85 -8.35 0.78 0.97
C SER A 85 -6.91 0.78 0.47
N LYS A 86 -6.73 1.16 -0.79
CA LYS A 86 -5.42 1.37 -1.40
C LYS A 86 -5.46 2.69 -2.18
N LEU A 87 -4.46 3.51 -2.00
CA LEU A 87 -4.24 4.73 -2.77
C LEU A 87 -2.87 4.62 -3.42
N ALA A 88 -2.78 4.93 -4.70
CA ALA A 88 -1.53 4.99 -5.44
C ALA A 88 -1.43 6.35 -6.14
N PHE A 89 -0.30 7.03 -5.96
CA PHE A 89 0.01 8.30 -6.59
C PHE A 89 1.27 8.15 -7.44
N GLN A 90 1.23 8.72 -8.63
CA GLN A 90 2.37 8.72 -9.53
C GLN A 90 2.60 10.12 -10.09
N THR A 91 3.82 10.60 -9.93
CA THR A 91 4.33 11.78 -10.62
C THR A 91 5.42 11.37 -11.60
N GLN A 92 5.59 12.14 -12.66
CA GLN A 92 6.74 12.05 -13.56
C GLN A 92 7.33 13.44 -13.70
N GLN A 93 8.64 13.58 -13.47
CA GLN A 93 9.35 14.87 -13.60
C GLN A 93 8.62 16.01 -12.89
N GLN A 94 8.22 15.79 -11.62
CA GLN A 94 7.48 16.75 -10.79
C GLN A 94 6.05 17.10 -11.27
N LYS A 95 5.56 16.53 -12.37
CA LYS A 95 4.16 16.64 -12.78
C LYS A 95 3.34 15.48 -12.23
N PHE A 96 2.18 15.80 -11.69
CA PHE A 96 1.21 14.78 -11.30
C PHE A 96 0.64 14.12 -12.56
N VAL A 97 0.80 12.81 -12.69
CA VAL A 97 0.40 12.08 -13.90
C VAL A 97 -0.86 11.28 -13.66
N ASN A 98 -0.89 10.52 -12.56
CA ASN A 98 -1.99 9.62 -12.27
C ASN A 98 -2.16 9.46 -10.77
N TRP A 99 -3.40 9.23 -10.38
CA TRP A 99 -3.71 8.64 -9.10
C TRP A 99 -4.78 7.58 -9.24
N ARG A 100 -4.72 6.57 -8.37
CA ARG A 100 -5.67 5.49 -8.31
C ARG A 100 -6.09 5.28 -6.87
N GLY A 101 -7.38 5.19 -6.63
CA GLY A 101 -7.93 4.79 -5.35
C GLY A 101 -8.73 3.51 -5.50
N ASP A 102 -8.44 2.51 -4.68
CA ASP A 102 -9.20 1.27 -4.61
C ASP A 102 -9.79 1.14 -3.20
N ALA A 103 -11.04 0.71 -3.10
CA ALA A 103 -11.73 0.41 -1.86
C ALA A 103 -12.40 -0.96 -1.99
N GLU A 104 -11.95 -1.91 -1.18
CA GLU A 104 -12.42 -3.29 -1.13
C GLU A 104 -13.18 -3.53 0.17
N PHE A 105 -14.37 -4.10 0.03
CA PHE A 105 -15.28 -4.47 1.11
C PHE A 105 -15.62 -5.95 0.98
N LYS A 106 -15.15 -6.74 1.93
CA LYS A 106 -15.42 -8.17 2.05
C LYS A 106 -16.51 -8.40 3.08
N GLY A 107 -17.70 -8.74 2.60
CA GLY A 107 -18.80 -9.27 3.39
C GLY A 107 -18.57 -10.74 3.75
N ASP A 108 -19.58 -11.35 4.38
CA ASP A 108 -19.51 -12.76 4.77
C ASP A 108 -19.74 -13.70 3.56
N ASP A 109 -20.57 -13.28 2.61
CA ASP A 109 -20.94 -14.00 1.40
C ASP A 109 -20.72 -13.19 0.11
N PHE A 110 -20.20 -11.96 0.19
CA PHE A 110 -19.91 -11.12 -0.97
C PHE A 110 -18.60 -10.35 -0.84
N THR A 111 -18.10 -9.84 -1.97
CA THR A 111 -16.97 -8.93 -2.06
C THR A 111 -17.30 -7.84 -3.06
N ALA A 112 -17.19 -6.59 -2.62
CA ALA A 112 -17.38 -5.41 -3.46
C ALA A 112 -16.07 -4.63 -3.52
N THR A 113 -15.67 -4.21 -4.71
CA THR A 113 -14.47 -3.40 -4.92
C THR A 113 -14.82 -2.22 -5.79
N VAL A 114 -14.40 -1.03 -5.39
CA VAL A 114 -14.52 0.19 -6.20
C VAL A 114 -13.12 0.72 -6.45
N THR A 115 -12.80 0.90 -7.72
CA THR A 115 -11.57 1.49 -8.20
C THR A 115 -11.89 2.81 -8.89
N VAL A 116 -11.19 3.87 -8.51
CA VAL A 116 -11.21 5.16 -9.20
C VAL A 116 -9.82 5.37 -9.79
N GLY A 117 -9.75 5.53 -11.10
CA GLY A 117 -8.52 5.70 -11.87
C GLY A 117 -8.48 7.06 -12.54
N ASN A 118 -7.42 7.81 -12.26
CA ASN A 118 -7.12 9.11 -12.84
C ASN A 118 -8.30 10.09 -12.93
N PRO A 119 -9.03 10.35 -11.84
CA PRO A 119 -10.11 11.32 -11.89
C PRO A 119 -9.50 12.75 -11.92
N ASP A 120 -9.91 13.50 -12.91
CA ASP A 120 -9.64 14.93 -13.09
C ASP A 120 -10.92 15.69 -12.73
N MET A 121 -10.91 16.34 -11.56
CA MET A 121 -12.05 17.14 -11.09
C MET A 121 -12.26 18.44 -11.88
N VAL A 122 -11.24 18.92 -12.60
CA VAL A 122 -11.29 20.18 -13.36
C VAL A 122 -11.92 19.94 -14.73
N VAL A 123 -11.54 18.84 -15.38
CA VAL A 123 -12.09 18.43 -16.68
C VAL A 123 -13.32 17.51 -16.53
N GLY A 124 -13.54 16.95 -15.34
CA GLY A 124 -14.63 16.01 -15.07
C GLY A 124 -14.41 14.65 -15.72
N SER A 125 -13.15 14.25 -15.91
CA SER A 125 -12.79 12.96 -16.52
C SER A 125 -12.31 11.98 -15.44
N GLY A 126 -12.35 10.69 -15.72
CA GLY A 126 -11.91 9.67 -14.78
C GLY A 126 -12.57 8.33 -15.10
N ILE A 127 -11.96 7.26 -14.61
CA ILE A 127 -12.47 5.91 -14.76
C ILE A 127 -12.93 5.46 -13.38
N VAL A 128 -14.16 4.93 -13.29
CA VAL A 128 -14.66 4.31 -12.07
C VAL A 128 -15.05 2.90 -12.41
N ILE A 129 -14.36 1.92 -11.82
CA ILE A 129 -14.67 0.51 -11.98
C ILE A 129 -15.26 0.01 -10.68
N ALA A 130 -16.44 -0.59 -10.71
CA ALA A 130 -17.04 -1.26 -9.57
C ALA A 130 -17.21 -2.74 -9.87
N HIS A 131 -16.60 -3.59 -9.05
CA HIS A 131 -16.78 -5.03 -9.08
C HIS A 131 -17.64 -5.46 -7.89
N TYR A 132 -18.57 -6.37 -8.13
CA TYR A 132 -19.33 -7.02 -7.07
C TYR A 132 -19.38 -8.51 -7.34
N LEU A 133 -19.01 -9.32 -6.35
CA LEU A 133 -18.97 -10.76 -6.46
C LEU A 133 -19.64 -11.37 -5.23
N GLN A 134 -20.70 -12.16 -5.45
CA GLN A 134 -21.50 -12.79 -4.41
C GLN A 134 -21.45 -14.31 -4.53
N SER A 135 -21.17 -14.96 -3.42
CA SER A 135 -21.20 -16.40 -3.26
C SER A 135 -22.65 -16.86 -3.14
N ILE A 136 -23.12 -17.64 -4.12
CA ILE A 136 -24.48 -18.21 -4.13
C ILE A 136 -24.46 -19.61 -3.50
N THR A 137 -23.35 -20.34 -3.68
CA THR A 137 -23.09 -21.60 -3.00
C THR A 137 -21.62 -21.66 -2.57
N PRO A 138 -21.22 -22.56 -1.64
CA PRO A 138 -19.82 -22.69 -1.22
C PRO A 138 -18.81 -22.92 -2.34
N SER A 139 -19.27 -23.33 -3.54
CA SER A 139 -18.42 -23.59 -4.71
C SER A 139 -18.77 -22.72 -5.91
N LEU A 140 -19.76 -21.82 -5.82
CA LEU A 140 -20.20 -20.96 -6.92
C LEU A 140 -20.40 -19.53 -6.44
N ALA A 141 -19.66 -18.61 -7.05
CA ALA A 141 -19.88 -17.18 -6.92
C ALA A 141 -20.21 -16.57 -8.28
N LEU A 142 -21.18 -15.65 -8.30
CA LEU A 142 -21.52 -14.84 -9.47
C LEU A 142 -21.21 -13.39 -9.16
N GLY A 143 -20.83 -12.64 -10.17
CA GLY A 143 -20.49 -11.23 -10.01
C GLY A 143 -20.65 -10.44 -11.28
N GLY A 144 -20.61 -9.13 -11.12
CA GLY A 144 -20.66 -8.15 -12.20
C GLY A 144 -19.54 -7.12 -12.06
N GLU A 145 -19.18 -6.53 -13.19
CA GLU A 145 -18.27 -5.40 -13.29
C GLU A 145 -19.02 -4.25 -13.98
N LEU A 146 -18.87 -3.06 -13.43
CA LEU A 146 -19.34 -1.80 -13.99
C LEU A 146 -18.12 -0.93 -14.26
N VAL A 147 -18.05 -0.33 -15.45
CA VAL A 147 -16.97 0.57 -15.91
C VAL A 147 -17.58 1.84 -16.49
#